data_AF-A0A2D9C5X2-F1
#
_entry.id   AF-A0A2D9C5X2-F1
#
_cell.length_a   1.000
_cell.length_b   1.000
_cell.length_c   1.000
_cell.angle_alpha   90.00
_cell.angle_beta   90.00
_cell.angle_gamma   90.00
#
_symmetry.space_group_name_H-M   'P 1'
#
loop_
_entity.id
_entity.type
_entity.pdbx_description
1 polymer ?
#
loop_
_entity_poly.entity_id
_entity_poly.type
_entity_poly.pdbx_seq_one_letter_code
_entity_poly.pdbx_strand_id
1 'polypeptide(L)' 'MSESLLDRIGVSGYNKPKRTTGHPTKSHVVVAKEGDKVKTIRFGQQGKTGSPAKSGESEKARMRRKSFKARHARNI' A
#
# COMPACT_ATOMS: atom_id res chain seq x y z
N MET A 1 27.83 11.74 11.35
CA MET A 1 27.58 11.80 9.90
C MET A 1 26.09 12.00 9.71
N SER A 2 25.65 13.02 8.96
CA SER A 2 24.23 13.28 8.76
C SER A 2 23.60 12.09 8.03
N GLU A 3 22.83 11.27 8.73
CA GLU A 3 22.00 10.26 8.09
C GLU A 3 21.13 10.95 7.04
N SER A 4 21.26 10.50 5.80
CA SER A 4 20.44 11.02 4.73
C SER A 4 18.97 10.78 5.09
N LEU A 5 18.07 11.70 4.72
CA LEU A 5 16.63 11.55 4.99
C LEU A 5 16.11 10.17 4.52
N LEU A 6 16.70 9.62 3.46
CA LEU A 6 16.39 8.31 2.91
C LEU A 6 16.75 7.17 3.87
N ASP A 7 17.91 7.23 4.53
CA ASP A 7 18.36 6.22 5.49
C ASP A 7 17.48 6.23 6.75
N ARG A 8 17.14 7.42 7.26
CA ARG A 8 16.26 7.57 8.43
C ARG A 8 14.86 7.00 8.21
N ILE A 9 14.30 7.20 7.01
CA ILE A 9 12.99 6.64 6.64
C ILE A 9 13.14 5.19 6.17
N GLY A 10 14.36 4.78 5.80
CA GLY A 10 14.71 3.45 5.32
C GLY A 10 14.25 3.17 3.89
N VAL A 11 14.12 4.19 3.04
CA VAL A 11 13.76 4.03 1.61
C VAL A 11 15.02 3.99 0.74
N SER A 12 14.98 3.25 -0.37
CA SER A 12 16.13 3.09 -1.27
C SER A 12 16.39 4.31 -2.18
N GLY A 13 15.48 5.29 -2.19
CA GLY A 13 15.61 6.47 -3.03
C GLY A 13 14.38 7.37 -3.00
N TYR A 14 14.50 8.54 -3.62
CA TYR A 14 13.36 9.42 -3.86
C TYR A 14 12.36 8.78 -4.82
N ASN A 15 11.07 9.05 -4.58
CA ASN A 15 9.95 8.55 -5.39
C ASN A 15 9.90 7.01 -5.50
N LYS A 16 10.61 6.30 -4.62
CA LYS A 16 10.61 4.83 -4.52
C LYS A 16 9.87 4.39 -3.25
N PRO A 17 8.61 3.95 -3.36
CA PRO A 17 7.84 3.55 -2.20
C PRO A 17 8.37 2.23 -1.60
N LYS A 18 8.25 2.11 -0.28
CA LYS A 18 8.59 0.92 0.50
C LYS A 18 7.43 0.53 1.39
N ARG A 19 7.20 -0.77 1.57
CA ARG A 19 6.22 -1.31 2.52
C ARG A 19 6.67 -1.08 3.97
N THR A 20 5.77 -0.62 4.82
CA THR A 20 6.01 -0.34 6.24
C THR A 20 5.21 -1.29 7.11
N THR A 21 5.89 -2.30 7.68
CA THR A 21 5.24 -3.31 8.54
C THR A 21 4.90 -2.78 9.93
N GLY A 22 5.71 -1.87 10.48
CA GLY A 22 5.53 -1.34 11.84
C GLY A 22 4.59 -0.12 11.98
N HIS A 23 4.07 0.43 10.88
CA HIS A 23 3.18 1.60 10.99
C HIS A 23 1.73 1.14 11.28
N PRO A 24 1.02 1.77 12.23
CA PRO A 24 -0.28 1.28 12.70
C PRO A 24 -1.37 1.31 11.64
N THR A 25 -1.43 2.37 10.81
CA THR A 25 -2.56 2.59 9.89
C THR A 25 -2.20 2.62 8.41
N LYS A 26 -0.91 2.72 8.07
CA LYS A 26 -0.42 2.95 6.70
C LYS A 26 0.50 1.81 6.30
N SER A 27 0.28 1.34 5.08
CA SER A 27 0.99 0.16 4.56
C SER A 27 2.33 0.49 3.91
N HIS A 28 2.52 1.74 3.45
CA HIS A 28 3.70 2.15 2.68
C HIS A 28 4.17 3.55 3.07
N VAL A 29 5.43 3.84 2.77
CA VAL A 29 6.04 5.17 2.85
C VAL A 29 6.84 5.46 1.58
N VAL A 30 6.85 6.72 1.16
CA VAL A 30 7.73 7.23 0.11
C VAL A 30 8.29 8.58 0.53
N VAL A 31 9.56 8.83 0.20
CA VAL A 31 10.10 10.18 0.22
C VAL A 31 9.93 10.74 -1.19
N ALA A 32 8.89 11.54 -1.38
CA ALA A 32 8.58 12.17 -2.65
C ALA A 32 9.47 13.40 -2.87
N LYS A 33 9.99 13.55 -4.09
CA LYS A 33 10.75 14.74 -4.51
C LYS A 33 10.23 15.26 -5.84
N GLU A 34 9.95 16.55 -5.88
CA GLU A 34 9.54 17.30 -7.06
C GLU A 34 10.27 18.65 -7.07
N GLY A 35 11.21 18.84 -8.01
CA GLY A 35 12.15 19.96 -7.98
C GLY A 35 12.90 20.00 -6.64
N ASP A 36 12.78 21.12 -5.93
CA ASP A 36 13.38 21.35 -4.62
C ASP A 36 12.48 20.90 -3.45
N LYS A 37 11.23 20.53 -3.73
CA LYS A 37 10.28 20.11 -2.68
C LYS A 37 10.47 18.64 -2.37
N VAL A 38 10.75 18.36 -1.10
CA VAL A 38 10.86 16.99 -0.57
C VAL A 38 9.82 16.79 0.52
N LYS A 39 9.02 15.72 0.41
CA LYS A 39 7.99 15.35 1.39
C LYS A 39 8.03 13.87 1.68
N THR A 40 7.91 13.51 2.96
CA THR A 40 7.68 12.10 3.34
C THR A 40 6.19 11.85 3.39
N ILE A 41 5.70 10.91 2.59
CA ILE A 41 4.28 10.59 2.46
C ILE A 41 4.07 9.13 2.88
N ARG A 42 3.17 8.90 3.84
CA ARG A 42 2.72 7.54 4.23
C ARG A 42 1.34 7.27 3.65
N PHE A 43 1.17 6.15 2.97
CA PHE A 43 -0.03 5.88 2.18
C PHE A 43 -0.44 4.40 2.19
N GLY A 44 -1.62 4.15 1.62
CA GLY A 44 -2.34 2.88 1.70
C GLY A 44 -2.86 2.57 3.10
N GLN A 45 -3.79 1.63 3.21
CA GLN A 45 -4.38 1.23 4.48
C GLN A 45 -3.74 -0.08 4.97
N GLN A 46 -3.29 -0.09 6.23
CA GLN A 46 -2.70 -1.30 6.83
C GLN A 46 -3.76 -2.40 7.03
N GLY A 47 -3.36 -3.66 6.85
CA GLY A 47 -4.17 -4.83 7.19
C GLY A 47 -5.37 -5.10 6.29
N LYS A 48 -5.48 -4.44 5.13
CA LYS A 48 -6.55 -4.71 4.16
C LYS A 48 -6.16 -5.84 3.22
N THR A 49 -6.99 -6.88 3.23
CA THR A 49 -6.94 -8.02 2.31
C THR A 49 -8.30 -8.06 1.61
N GLY A 50 -8.31 -8.05 0.26
CA GLY A 50 -9.43 -7.66 -0.60
C GLY A 50 -10.86 -8.03 -0.17
N SER A 51 -11.55 -8.87 -0.94
CA SER A 51 -12.90 -9.34 -0.59
C SER A 51 -12.86 -10.86 -0.47
N PRO A 52 -12.41 -11.41 0.67
CA PRO A 52 -12.41 -12.85 0.89
C PRO A 52 -13.85 -13.39 0.83
N ALA A 53 -14.00 -14.64 0.43
CA ALA A 53 -15.29 -15.31 0.48
C ALA A 53 -15.73 -15.44 1.96
N LYS A 54 -17.02 -15.24 2.22
CA LYS A 54 -17.60 -15.37 3.56
C LYS A 54 -18.78 -16.35 3.50
N SER A 55 -18.95 -17.13 4.57
CA SER A 55 -20.14 -17.99 4.71
C SER A 55 -21.39 -17.13 4.78
N GLY A 56 -22.45 -17.53 4.08
CA GLY A 56 -23.70 -16.77 4.01
C GLY A 56 -23.62 -15.45 3.21
N GLU A 57 -22.61 -15.28 2.35
CA GLU A 57 -22.56 -14.08 1.51
C GLU A 57 -23.75 -14.02 0.55
N SER A 58 -24.33 -12.83 0.38
CA SER A 58 -25.41 -12.65 -0.59
C SER A 58 -24.93 -12.91 -2.01
N GLU A 59 -25.85 -13.30 -2.89
CA GLU A 59 -25.55 -13.53 -4.31
C GLU A 59 -24.84 -12.33 -4.96
N LYS A 60 -25.31 -11.12 -4.65
CA LYS A 60 -24.70 -9.86 -5.10
C LYS A 60 -23.27 -9.67 -4.59
N ALA A 61 -22.96 -10.09 -3.36
CA ALA A 61 -21.59 -10.02 -2.82
C ALA A 61 -20.68 -11.04 -3.52
N ARG A 62 -21.17 -12.27 -3.70
CA ARG A 62 -20.47 -13.34 -4.41
C ARG A 62 -20.12 -12.94 -5.85
N MET A 63 -21.07 -12.37 -6.58
CA MET A 63 -20.85 -11.94 -7.97
C MET A 63 -19.84 -10.79 -8.05
N ARG A 64 -19.94 -9.78 -7.18
CA ARG A 64 -18.92 -8.70 -7.11
C ARG A 64 -17.52 -9.24 -6.84
N ARG A 65 -17.38 -10.20 -5.92
CA ARG A 65 -16.12 -10.86 -5.61
C ARG A 65 -15.57 -11.63 -6.81
N LYS A 66 -16.42 -12.40 -7.52
CA LYS A 66 -16.03 -13.11 -8.74
C LYS A 66 -15.57 -12.15 -9.84
N SER A 67 -16.32 -11.08 -10.12
CA SER A 67 -15.95 -10.09 -11.13
C SER A 67 -14.68 -9.32 -10.77
N PHE A 68 -14.43 -9.07 -9.48
CA PHE A 68 -13.15 -8.50 -9.03
C PHE A 68 -12.00 -9.49 -9.26
N LYS A 69 -12.13 -10.75 -8.81
CA LYS A 69 -11.11 -11.77 -9.04
C LYS A 69 -10.82 -11.97 -10.52
N ALA A 70 -11.83 -12.05 -11.38
CA ALA A 70 -11.65 -12.23 -12.82
C ALA A 70 -10.81 -11.11 -13.46
N ARG A 71 -10.98 -9.85 -13.02
CA ARG A 71 -10.24 -8.71 -13.55
C ARG A 71 -8.83 -8.57 -12.98
N HIS A 72 -8.62 -9.00 -11.73
CA HIS A 72 -7.39 -8.70 -10.99
C HIS A 72 -6.55 -9.92 -10.62
N ALA A 73 -6.97 -11.15 -10.98
CA ALA A 73 -6.36 -12.42 -10.55
C ALA A 73 -4.84 -12.53 -10.76
N ARG A 74 -4.25 -11.80 -11.70
CA ARG A 74 -2.79 -11.85 -11.94
C ARG A 74 -1.97 -11.12 -10.87
N ASN A 75 -2.60 -10.17 -10.15
CA ASN A 75 -1.93 -9.20 -9.28
C ASN A 75 -2.39 -9.28 -7.81
N ILE A 76 -3.25 -10.24 -7.46
CA ILE A 76 -3.80 -10.46 -6.11
C ILE A 76 -3.64 -11.93 -5.72
#